data_AF-A0A3D4CWR2-F1
#
_entry.id   AF-A0A3D4CWR2-F1
#
_cell.length_a   1.000
_cell.length_b   1.000
_cell.length_c   1.000
_cell.angle_alpha   90.00
_cell.angle_beta   90.00
_cell.angle_gamma   90.00
#
_symmetry.space_group_name_H-M   'P 1'
#
loop_
_entity.id
_entity.type
_entity.pdbx_description
1 polymer ?
#
loop_
_entity_poly.entity_id
_entity_poly.type
_entity_poly.pdbx_seq_one_letter_code
_entity_poly.pdbx_strand_id
1 'polypeptide(L)'
;EAHTPGDYACLNLNIFTKELEGRQSTRMPHRMFVSVSYEGDGSDQPDHKTASKTIELLRKHKEKRFLLAAGLVRPHYPMVQPKQYFDPYPWQKMALPRSVPNDLEDMPRLAITRSRSELNGIAKFPDNQKRMWSAYYASVTFMDEQVGRILGELDRLGLREKTAIVFTSDHGYHLGEHTFWQKSNLHEEVTRVPLVISMPGLNPGRSSSLVELVDLFPTLSAAAGLQAPGDLHGTSLLPILKDPGARGK
;
A
#
# COMPACT_ATOMS: atom_id res chain seq x y z
N GLU A 1 14.87 7.12 -6.99
CA GLU A 1 15.50 5.95 -6.33
C GLU A 1 17.02 5.96 -6.51
N ALA A 2 17.59 5.51 -7.64
CA ALA A 2 19.05 5.49 -7.83
C ALA A 2 19.70 6.87 -7.66
N HIS A 3 19.06 7.91 -8.18
CA HIS A 3 19.59 9.27 -8.16
C HIS A 3 19.13 10.12 -6.96
N THR A 4 18.33 9.56 -6.05
CA THR A 4 17.90 10.31 -4.86
C THR A 4 19.10 10.41 -3.90
N PRO A 5 19.60 11.61 -3.58
CA PRO A 5 20.72 11.75 -2.65
C PRO A 5 20.30 11.25 -1.27
N GLY A 6 21.23 10.68 -0.50
CA GLY A 6 20.93 10.13 0.83
C GLY A 6 21.56 8.77 1.08
N ASP A 7 21.23 8.21 2.25
CA ASP A 7 21.64 6.88 2.70
C ASP A 7 20.92 5.82 1.87
N TYR A 8 21.62 5.30 0.87
CA TYR A 8 21.14 4.24 0.00
C TYR A 8 21.54 2.87 0.57
N ALA A 9 20.59 1.93 0.55
CA ALA A 9 20.85 0.53 0.84
C ALA A 9 20.26 -0.38 -0.24
N CYS A 10 21.04 -1.34 -0.74
CA CYS A 10 20.56 -2.50 -1.49
C CYS A 10 20.71 -3.73 -0.60
N LEU A 11 19.59 -4.10 0.04
CA LEU A 11 19.58 -4.91 1.25
C LEU A 11 19.89 -6.39 1.00
N ASN A 12 19.54 -6.92 -0.18
CA ASN A 12 19.86 -8.30 -0.56
C ASN A 12 21.29 -8.49 -1.08
N LEU A 13 22.01 -7.39 -1.36
CA LEU A 13 23.44 -7.39 -1.71
C LEU A 13 24.33 -6.88 -0.57
N ASN A 14 23.74 -6.46 0.55
CA ASN A 14 24.43 -5.85 1.69
C ASN A 14 25.28 -4.63 1.29
N ILE A 15 24.78 -3.83 0.36
CA ILE A 15 25.43 -2.59 -0.10
C ILE A 15 24.81 -1.41 0.64
N PHE A 16 25.65 -0.57 1.23
CA PHE A 16 25.28 0.71 1.85
C PHE A 16 26.21 1.78 1.31
N THR A 17 25.66 2.85 0.73
CA THR A 17 26.47 3.89 0.11
C THR A 17 25.73 5.23 0.06
N LYS A 18 26.49 6.32 -0.02
CA LYS A 18 25.98 7.64 -0.41
C LYS A 18 26.33 7.97 -1.87
N GLU A 19 27.29 7.27 -2.45
CA GLU A 19 27.74 7.46 -3.82
C GLU A 19 26.73 6.87 -4.82
N LEU A 20 26.72 7.41 -6.04
CA LEU A 20 25.87 6.90 -7.13
C LEU A 20 26.32 5.54 -7.65
N GLU A 21 27.62 5.24 -7.54
CA GLU A 21 28.19 3.96 -7.96
C GLU A 21 27.60 2.80 -7.13
N GLY A 22 27.29 1.69 -7.81
CA GLY A 22 26.71 0.49 -7.19
C GLY A 22 25.21 0.56 -6.88
N ARG A 23 24.56 1.69 -7.14
CA ARG A 23 23.10 1.83 -6.95
C ARG A 23 22.30 1.13 -8.05
N GLN A 24 21.25 0.43 -7.66
CA GLN A 24 20.28 -0.20 -8.55
C GLN A 24 19.30 0.84 -9.11
N SER A 25 19.19 0.88 -10.43
CA SER A 25 18.27 1.72 -11.19
C SER A 25 17.07 0.94 -11.73
N THR A 26 16.22 1.63 -12.48
CA THR A 26 15.03 1.06 -13.12
C THR A 26 15.41 -0.14 -13.99
N ARG A 27 14.61 -1.21 -13.92
CA ARG A 27 14.83 -2.52 -14.60
C ARG A 27 16.02 -3.35 -14.10
N MET A 28 16.78 -2.89 -13.09
CA MET A 28 17.81 -3.72 -12.47
C MET A 28 17.20 -4.74 -11.50
N PRO A 29 17.79 -5.95 -11.37
CA PRO A 29 17.14 -7.09 -10.71
C PRO A 29 16.98 -6.93 -9.19
N HIS A 30 17.81 -6.11 -8.53
CA HIS A 30 17.81 -6.00 -7.07
C HIS A 30 17.06 -4.78 -6.54
N ARG A 31 16.44 -3.97 -7.41
CA ARG A 31 15.75 -2.73 -7.02
C ARG A 31 14.63 -2.94 -6.00
N MET A 32 14.05 -4.13 -5.94
CA MET A 32 13.00 -4.47 -4.97
C MET A 32 13.46 -4.49 -3.50
N PHE A 33 14.77 -4.63 -3.27
CA PHE A 33 15.38 -4.60 -1.93
C PHE A 33 16.06 -3.28 -1.62
N VAL A 34 15.70 -2.23 -2.35
CA VAL A 34 16.31 -0.92 -2.19
C VAL A 34 15.50 -0.07 -1.24
N SER A 35 16.20 0.52 -0.27
CA SER A 35 15.70 1.60 0.56
C SER A 35 16.62 2.82 0.46
N VAL A 36 16.07 4.02 0.51
CA VAL A 36 16.82 5.28 0.57
C VAL A 36 16.20 6.17 1.64
N SER A 37 17.02 6.54 2.63
CA SER A 37 16.70 7.57 3.62
C SER A 37 17.43 8.85 3.25
N TYR A 38 16.72 9.98 3.18
CA TYR A 38 17.32 11.24 2.76
C TYR A 38 16.81 12.44 3.55
N GLU A 39 17.53 13.56 3.47
CA GLU A 39 17.10 14.83 4.06
C GLU A 39 16.12 15.55 3.12
N GLY A 40 14.94 15.90 3.62
CA GLY A 40 13.91 16.59 2.85
C GLY A 40 12.52 16.47 3.46
N ASP A 41 11.53 17.07 2.79
CA ASP A 41 10.12 17.05 3.20
C ASP A 41 9.28 16.01 2.44
N GLY A 42 9.86 15.35 1.43
CA GLY A 42 9.16 14.38 0.60
C GLY A 42 8.35 15.00 -0.55
N SER A 43 8.45 16.31 -0.76
CA SER A 43 7.70 17.01 -1.80
C SER A 43 8.03 16.56 -3.24
N ASP A 44 9.23 15.99 -3.42
CA ASP A 44 9.70 15.40 -4.66
C ASP A 44 9.14 14.00 -4.94
N GLN A 45 8.58 13.32 -3.92
CA GLN A 45 8.04 11.97 -4.04
C GLN A 45 6.70 11.92 -4.79
N PRO A 46 6.39 10.80 -5.48
CA PRO A 46 5.15 10.65 -6.24
C PRO A 46 3.89 10.91 -5.41
N ASP A 47 3.80 10.35 -4.20
CA ASP A 47 2.58 10.42 -3.38
C ASP A 47 2.28 11.84 -2.92
N HIS A 48 3.30 12.64 -2.59
CA HIS A 48 3.11 14.05 -2.28
C HIS A 48 2.58 14.83 -3.50
N LYS A 49 3.10 14.53 -4.70
CA LYS A 49 2.64 15.14 -5.95
C LYS A 49 1.21 14.73 -6.29
N THR A 50 0.86 13.45 -6.12
CA THR A 50 -0.51 12.95 -6.27
C THR A 50 -1.44 13.67 -5.31
N ALA A 51 -1.13 13.71 -4.01
CA ALA A 51 -1.97 14.39 -3.03
C ALA A 51 -2.13 15.88 -3.33
N SER A 52 -1.05 16.56 -3.71
CA SER A 52 -1.10 17.98 -4.11
C SER A 52 -2.00 18.19 -5.33
N LYS A 53 -1.94 17.29 -6.33
CA LYS A 53 -2.81 17.36 -7.51
C LYS A 53 -4.27 17.04 -7.17
N THR A 54 -4.51 16.04 -6.32
CA THR A 54 -5.84 15.70 -5.81
C THR A 54 -6.47 16.90 -5.08
N ILE A 55 -5.72 17.56 -4.21
CA ILE A 55 -6.12 18.80 -3.51
C ILE A 55 -6.45 19.92 -4.49
N GLU A 56 -5.62 20.14 -5.51
CA GLU A 56 -5.88 21.12 -6.57
C GLU A 56 -7.20 20.84 -7.29
N LEU A 57 -7.44 19.57 -7.66
CA LEU A 57 -8.67 19.15 -8.33
C LEU A 57 -9.90 19.30 -7.43
N LEU A 58 -9.80 18.95 -6.14
CA LEU A 58 -10.87 19.17 -5.17
C LEU A 58 -11.24 20.65 -5.08
N ARG A 59 -10.26 21.55 -4.96
CA ARG A 59 -10.49 23.01 -4.93
C ARG A 59 -11.18 23.50 -6.19
N LYS A 60 -10.71 23.05 -7.36
CA LYS A 60 -11.23 23.45 -8.68
C LYS A 60 -12.67 22.97 -8.92
N HIS A 61 -13.01 21.79 -8.40
CA HIS A 61 -14.27 21.10 -8.70
C HIS A 61 -15.24 21.01 -7.51
N LYS A 62 -14.99 21.74 -6.41
CA LYS A 62 -15.79 21.69 -5.17
C LYS A 62 -17.30 21.91 -5.32
N GLU A 63 -17.71 22.66 -6.35
CA GLU A 63 -19.13 22.95 -6.66
C GLU A 63 -19.76 21.95 -7.64
N LYS A 64 -19.00 20.95 -8.12
CA LYS A 64 -19.46 19.92 -9.06
C LYS A 64 -19.53 18.56 -8.37
N ARG A 65 -20.36 17.65 -8.90
CA ARG A 65 -20.26 16.22 -8.59
C ARG A 65 -18.99 15.66 -9.22
N PHE A 66 -18.27 14.82 -8.50
CA PHE A 66 -17.01 14.25 -8.97
C PHE A 66 -16.86 12.78 -8.59
N LEU A 67 -16.06 12.09 -9.39
CA LEU A 67 -15.33 10.88 -9.01
C LEU A 67 -13.86 11.23 -9.10
N LEU A 68 -13.11 11.01 -8.02
CA LEU A 68 -11.67 11.30 -7.98
C LEU A 68 -10.94 10.09 -7.44
N ALA A 69 -10.12 9.47 -8.28
CA ALA A 69 -9.24 8.37 -7.91
C ALA A 69 -7.82 8.91 -7.69
N ALA A 70 -7.29 8.77 -6.46
CA ALA A 70 -5.95 9.21 -6.10
C ALA A 70 -5.06 7.96 -5.88
N GLY A 71 -4.21 7.66 -6.87
CA GLY A 71 -3.27 6.54 -6.79
C GLY A 71 -2.00 6.91 -6.04
N LEU A 72 -1.85 6.40 -4.82
CA LEU A 72 -0.62 6.50 -4.03
C LEU A 72 0.26 5.28 -4.31
N VAL A 73 1.56 5.50 -4.52
CA VAL A 73 2.51 4.47 -4.96
C VAL A 73 3.12 3.74 -3.77
N ARG A 74 3.29 4.40 -2.62
CA ARG A 74 3.84 3.73 -1.44
C ARG A 74 2.82 2.78 -0.83
N PRO A 75 3.28 1.65 -0.26
CA PRO A 75 4.67 1.29 0.04
C PRO A 75 5.41 0.48 -1.04
N HIS A 76 5.05 0.60 -2.33
CA HIS A 76 5.77 -0.09 -3.41
C HIS A 76 7.26 0.26 -3.43
N TYR A 77 8.09 -0.74 -3.76
CA TYR A 77 9.53 -0.58 -3.91
C TYR A 77 9.92 0.33 -5.09
N PRO A 78 11.14 0.91 -5.09
CA PRO A 78 12.05 1.05 -3.96
C PRO A 78 11.53 1.99 -2.89
N MET A 79 11.81 1.71 -1.63
CA MET A 79 11.32 2.49 -0.49
C MET A 79 12.20 3.74 -0.31
N VAL A 80 11.74 4.89 -0.79
CA VAL A 80 12.49 6.14 -0.78
C VAL A 80 11.72 7.19 -0.01
N GLN A 81 12.18 7.55 1.19
CA GLN A 81 11.47 8.46 2.09
C GLN A 81 12.43 9.36 2.85
N PRO A 82 11.97 10.55 3.26
CA PRO A 82 12.73 11.38 4.17
C PRO A 82 13.04 10.67 5.49
N LYS A 83 14.19 11.01 6.08
CA LYS A 83 14.72 10.40 7.31
C LYS A 83 13.72 10.40 8.47
N GLN A 84 12.96 11.48 8.63
CA GLN A 84 11.95 11.61 9.69
C GLN A 84 10.90 10.50 9.70
N TYR A 85 10.62 9.85 8.56
CA TYR A 85 9.68 8.74 8.48
C TYR A 85 10.31 7.40 8.89
N PHE A 86 11.65 7.29 8.90
CA PHE A 86 12.37 6.10 9.39
C PHE A 86 12.56 6.13 10.90
N ASP A 87 12.67 7.32 11.51
CA ASP A 87 13.01 7.48 12.93
C ASP A 87 12.06 6.74 13.90
N PRO A 88 10.73 6.66 13.67
CA PRO A 88 9.82 5.87 14.50
C PRO A 88 10.04 4.34 14.41
N TYR A 89 10.72 3.87 13.37
CA TYR A 89 10.86 2.46 13.03
C TYR A 89 12.33 2.00 13.00
N PRO A 90 13.08 2.07 14.12
CA PRO A 90 14.44 1.57 14.15
C PRO A 90 14.46 0.08 13.83
N TRP A 91 15.22 -0.32 12.81
CA TRP A 91 15.23 -1.69 12.28
C TRP A 91 15.59 -2.74 13.35
N GLN A 92 16.39 -2.37 14.35
CA GLN A 92 16.77 -3.26 15.47
C GLN A 92 15.55 -3.71 16.29
N LYS A 93 14.48 -2.92 16.31
CA LYS A 93 13.21 -3.24 17.00
C LYS A 93 12.21 -3.95 16.11
N MET A 94 12.49 -4.12 14.81
CA MET A 94 11.58 -4.83 13.91
C MET A 94 11.66 -6.33 14.17
N ALA A 95 10.49 -6.95 14.30
CA ALA A 95 10.35 -8.39 14.32
C ALA A 95 10.24 -8.93 12.90
N LEU A 96 10.87 -10.07 12.63
CA LEU A 96 10.62 -10.80 11.40
C LEU A 96 9.37 -11.65 11.56
N PRO A 97 8.65 -11.93 10.46
CA PRO A 97 7.51 -12.84 10.50
C PRO A 97 7.94 -14.23 10.98
N ARG A 98 6.98 -14.97 11.52
CA ARG A 98 7.19 -16.34 11.99
C ARG A 98 7.65 -17.21 10.82
N SER A 99 8.76 -17.92 11.01
CA SER A 99 9.18 -18.99 10.09
C SER A 99 8.55 -20.31 10.54
N VAL A 100 7.91 -21.00 9.60
CA VAL A 100 7.35 -22.35 9.81
C VAL A 100 8.30 -23.36 9.16
N PRO A 101 8.78 -24.38 9.89
CA PRO A 101 9.56 -25.45 9.27
C PRO A 101 8.73 -26.15 8.19
N ASN A 102 9.35 -26.45 7.04
CA ASN A 102 8.74 -27.20 5.94
C ASN A 102 7.47 -26.57 5.34
N ASP A 103 7.28 -25.25 5.50
CA ASP A 103 6.12 -24.47 5.06
C ASP A 103 5.81 -24.52 3.55
N LEU A 104 6.73 -25.08 2.76
CA LEU A 104 6.60 -25.20 1.31
C LEU A 104 6.28 -26.63 0.86
N GLU A 105 6.38 -27.63 1.75
CA GLU A 105 6.26 -29.04 1.39
C GLU A 105 4.82 -29.45 1.03
N ASP A 106 3.82 -28.78 1.61
CA ASP A 106 2.39 -28.99 1.37
C ASP A 106 1.82 -28.06 0.28
N MET A 107 2.63 -27.16 -0.26
CA MET A 107 2.21 -26.23 -1.31
C MET A 107 2.26 -26.87 -2.71
N PRO A 108 1.26 -26.63 -3.58
CA PRO A 108 1.36 -26.95 -4.99
C PRO A 108 2.57 -26.26 -5.64
N ARG A 109 3.31 -26.97 -6.49
CA ARG A 109 4.52 -26.43 -7.16
C ARG A 109 4.28 -25.10 -7.88
N LEU A 110 3.07 -24.88 -8.43
CA LEU A 110 2.69 -23.63 -9.10
C LEU A 110 2.59 -22.43 -8.14
N ALA A 111 2.36 -22.66 -6.85
CA ALA A 111 2.30 -21.62 -5.82
C ALA A 111 3.69 -21.25 -5.26
N ILE A 112 4.72 -22.07 -5.52
CA ILE A 112 6.10 -21.82 -5.08
C ILE A 112 6.79 -20.89 -6.09
N THR A 113 6.75 -19.59 -5.80
CA THR A 113 7.28 -18.56 -6.69
C THR A 113 8.80 -18.42 -6.59
N ARG A 114 9.39 -17.62 -7.50
CA ARG A 114 10.83 -17.32 -7.50
C ARG A 114 11.23 -16.19 -6.55
N SER A 115 10.30 -15.56 -5.85
CA SER A 115 10.60 -14.43 -4.97
C SER A 115 11.12 -14.83 -3.59
N ARG A 116 11.40 -16.12 -3.36
CA ARG A 116 11.88 -16.66 -2.09
C ARG A 116 13.21 -16.09 -1.63
N SER A 117 13.37 -15.93 -0.32
CA SER A 117 14.57 -15.41 0.37
C SER A 117 15.86 -16.07 -0.09
N GLU A 118 15.85 -17.38 -0.29
CA GLU A 118 17.03 -18.17 -0.71
C GLU A 118 17.48 -17.84 -2.14
N LEU A 119 16.53 -17.50 -3.01
CA LEU A 119 16.79 -17.24 -4.43
C LEU A 119 17.21 -15.80 -4.70
N ASN A 120 16.85 -14.87 -3.81
CA ASN A 120 17.06 -13.44 -4.01
C ASN A 120 18.27 -12.88 -3.21
N GLY A 121 18.87 -13.69 -2.33
CA GLY A 121 20.07 -13.35 -1.55
C GLY A 121 19.81 -12.72 -0.18
N ILE A 122 18.59 -12.24 0.10
CA ILE A 122 18.26 -11.59 1.39
C ILE A 122 18.34 -12.55 2.58
N ALA A 123 18.21 -13.86 2.34
CA ALA A 123 18.37 -14.89 3.38
C ALA A 123 19.74 -14.81 4.08
N LYS A 124 20.78 -14.34 3.37
CA LYS A 124 22.14 -14.20 3.92
C LYS A 124 22.26 -13.05 4.93
N PHE A 125 21.26 -12.17 4.99
CA PHE A 125 21.32 -10.92 5.76
C PHE A 125 20.05 -10.73 6.62
N PRO A 126 19.91 -11.45 7.75
CA PRO A 126 18.73 -11.36 8.61
C PRO A 126 18.44 -9.93 9.11
N ASP A 127 19.48 -9.16 9.44
CA ASP A 127 19.32 -7.76 9.85
C ASP A 127 18.80 -6.88 8.71
N ASN A 128 19.11 -7.22 7.45
CA ASN A 128 18.61 -6.47 6.29
C ASN A 128 17.14 -6.78 5.99
N GLN A 129 16.64 -7.96 6.37
CA GLN A 129 15.20 -8.24 6.34
C GLN A 129 14.45 -7.32 7.31
N LYS A 130 15.01 -7.08 8.50
CA LYS A 130 14.46 -6.11 9.46
C LYS A 130 14.50 -4.68 8.94
N ARG A 131 15.54 -4.32 8.19
CA ARG A 131 15.61 -3.02 7.49
C ARG A 131 14.54 -2.86 6.42
N MET A 132 14.16 -3.94 5.71
CA MET A 132 13.01 -3.90 4.78
C MET A 132 11.71 -3.56 5.52
N TRP A 133 11.46 -4.17 6.68
CA TRP A 133 10.29 -3.83 7.51
C TRP A 133 10.29 -2.37 7.96
N SER A 134 11.43 -1.87 8.45
CA SER A 134 11.61 -0.47 8.81
C SER A 134 11.29 0.47 7.63
N ALA A 135 11.84 0.18 6.45
CA ALA A 135 11.61 0.98 5.25
C ALA A 135 10.16 0.89 4.73
N TYR A 136 9.51 -0.26 4.87
CA TYR A 136 8.10 -0.44 4.52
C TYR A 136 7.21 0.40 5.44
N TYR A 137 7.41 0.36 6.76
CA TYR A 137 6.64 1.19 7.71
C TYR A 137 6.89 2.69 7.54
N ALA A 138 8.12 3.10 7.25
CA ALA A 138 8.43 4.47 6.88
C ALA A 138 7.65 4.90 5.62
N SER A 139 7.59 4.03 4.61
CA SER A 139 6.84 4.26 3.37
C SER A 139 5.34 4.39 3.62
N VAL A 140 4.76 3.53 4.46
CA VAL A 140 3.35 3.58 4.84
C VAL A 140 3.04 4.87 5.59
N THR A 141 3.90 5.28 6.52
CA THR A 141 3.69 6.52 7.32
C THR A 141 3.73 7.76 6.43
N PHE A 142 4.69 7.83 5.51
CA PHE A 142 4.75 8.92 4.53
C PHE A 142 3.47 9.02 3.70
N MET A 143 2.97 7.88 3.23
CA MET A 143 1.73 7.77 2.44
C MET A 143 0.51 8.17 3.26
N ASP A 144 0.42 7.72 4.51
CA ASP A 144 -0.68 8.04 5.43
C ASP A 144 -0.79 9.55 5.66
N GLU A 145 0.34 10.26 5.79
CA GLU A 145 0.33 11.72 5.85
C GLU A 145 -0.28 12.34 4.58
N GLN A 146 -0.01 11.77 3.40
CA GLN A 146 -0.59 12.24 2.14
C GLN A 146 -2.10 12.00 2.07
N VAL A 147 -2.58 10.88 2.60
CA VAL A 147 -4.02 10.62 2.80
C VAL A 147 -4.61 11.68 3.72
N GLY A 148 -3.96 11.95 4.86
CA GLY A 148 -4.38 12.99 5.81
C GLY A 148 -4.50 14.37 5.18
N ARG A 149 -3.55 14.76 4.30
CA ARG A 149 -3.62 16.03 3.55
C ARG A 149 -4.85 16.11 2.64
N ILE A 150 -5.18 15.03 1.93
CA ILE A 150 -6.36 14.97 1.05
C ILE A 150 -7.64 15.07 1.87
N LEU A 151 -7.75 14.30 2.96
CA LEU A 151 -8.91 14.31 3.85
C LEU A 151 -9.09 15.68 4.52
N GLY A 152 -8.01 16.28 5.02
CA GLY A 152 -8.05 17.61 5.62
C GLY A 152 -8.50 18.70 4.64
N GLU A 153 -8.19 18.58 3.36
CA GLU A 153 -8.72 19.50 2.34
C GLU A 153 -10.21 19.26 2.07
N LEU A 154 -10.68 18.00 2.04
CA LEU A 154 -12.12 17.71 1.95
C LEU A 154 -12.89 18.38 3.10
N ASP A 155 -12.36 18.31 4.32
CA ASP A 155 -12.93 18.95 5.50
C ASP A 155 -12.93 20.48 5.36
N ARG A 156 -11.79 21.07 4.99
CA ARG A 156 -11.63 22.53 4.79
C ARG A 156 -12.59 23.09 3.73
N LEU A 157 -12.91 22.30 2.71
CA LEU A 157 -13.84 22.68 1.66
C LEU A 157 -15.31 22.39 2.01
N GLY A 158 -15.60 21.83 3.20
CA GLY A 158 -16.95 21.46 3.60
C GLY A 158 -17.55 20.32 2.75
N LEU A 159 -16.70 19.45 2.20
CA LEU A 159 -17.12 18.36 1.31
C LEU A 159 -17.35 17.04 2.05
N ARG A 160 -16.90 16.93 3.31
CA ARG A 160 -16.88 15.67 4.09
C ARG A 160 -18.24 14.99 4.22
N GLU A 161 -19.28 15.77 4.49
CA GLU A 161 -20.65 15.29 4.72
C GLU A 161 -21.41 14.93 3.43
N LYS A 162 -20.80 15.14 2.26
CA LYS A 162 -21.41 14.84 0.95
C LYS A 162 -20.52 13.98 0.04
N THR A 163 -19.45 13.42 0.59
CA THR A 163 -18.46 12.64 -0.17
C THR A 163 -18.34 11.22 0.38
N ALA A 164 -18.56 10.22 -0.49
CA ALA A 164 -18.15 8.86 -0.20
C ALA A 164 -16.63 8.72 -0.40
N ILE A 165 -15.94 8.12 0.56
CA ILE A 165 -14.49 7.92 0.59
C ILE A 165 -14.25 6.43 0.66
N VAL A 166 -13.47 5.91 -0.27
CA VAL A 166 -12.99 4.51 -0.28
C VAL A 166 -11.47 4.53 -0.21
N PHE A 167 -10.92 3.87 0.79
CA PHE A 167 -9.49 3.59 0.90
C PHE A 167 -9.27 2.09 0.76
N THR A 168 -8.43 1.68 -0.19
CA THR A 168 -8.10 0.29 -0.44
C THR A 168 -6.69 0.17 -1.02
N SER A 169 -6.20 -1.06 -1.12
CA SER A 169 -5.01 -1.41 -1.90
C SER A 169 -5.39 -2.32 -3.07
N ASP A 170 -4.54 -2.37 -4.11
CA ASP A 170 -4.68 -3.28 -5.25
C ASP A 170 -4.22 -4.70 -4.92
N HIS A 171 -3.23 -4.83 -4.05
CA HIS A 171 -2.75 -6.09 -3.48
C HIS A 171 -1.91 -5.81 -2.23
N GLY A 172 -1.69 -6.83 -1.39
CA GLY A 172 -0.72 -6.79 -0.30
C GLY A 172 0.72 -7.06 -0.78
N TYR A 173 1.64 -7.33 0.15
CA TYR A 173 3.06 -7.49 -0.16
C TYR A 173 3.79 -8.30 0.92
N HIS A 174 4.45 -9.38 0.51
CA HIS A 174 5.34 -10.16 1.38
C HIS A 174 6.64 -9.42 1.69
N LEU A 175 7.03 -9.45 2.95
CA LEU A 175 8.27 -8.95 3.54
C LEU A 175 9.04 -10.07 4.27
N GLY A 176 8.96 -11.29 3.75
CA GLY A 176 9.65 -12.47 4.26
C GLY A 176 8.73 -13.56 4.82
N GLU A 177 7.41 -13.30 4.94
CA GLU A 177 6.41 -14.29 5.31
C GLU A 177 6.48 -15.49 4.35
N HIS A 178 6.38 -16.70 4.90
CA HIS A 178 6.48 -17.94 4.13
C HIS A 178 7.77 -18.04 3.27
N THR A 179 8.82 -17.31 3.65
CA THR A 179 10.05 -17.07 2.88
C THR A 179 9.88 -16.25 1.59
N PHE A 180 8.67 -15.83 1.24
CA PHE A 180 8.39 -15.08 0.02
C PHE A 180 8.64 -13.58 0.20
N TRP A 181 8.82 -12.91 -0.93
CA TRP A 181 8.87 -11.44 -1.04
C TRP A 181 7.96 -11.01 -2.18
N GLN A 182 7.53 -9.76 -2.20
CA GLN A 182 6.61 -9.26 -3.23
C GLN A 182 5.23 -9.94 -3.20
N LYS A 183 4.60 -10.14 -4.36
CA LYS A 183 3.14 -10.27 -4.49
C LYS A 183 2.69 -11.33 -5.50
N SER A 184 3.53 -12.33 -5.75
CA SER A 184 3.31 -13.28 -6.86
C SER A 184 2.66 -14.60 -6.44
N ASN A 185 1.96 -14.65 -5.30
CA ASN A 185 1.25 -15.83 -4.80
C ASN A 185 -0.10 -15.45 -4.17
N LEU A 186 -0.82 -16.45 -3.67
CA LEU A 186 -2.21 -16.31 -3.19
C LEU A 186 -2.35 -16.28 -1.67
N HIS A 187 -1.27 -16.07 -0.91
CA HIS A 187 -1.36 -15.96 0.55
C HIS A 187 -2.16 -14.71 0.96
N GLU A 188 -2.66 -14.70 2.20
CA GLU A 188 -3.43 -13.58 2.73
C GLU A 188 -2.64 -12.27 2.71
N GLU A 189 -1.31 -12.31 2.96
CA GLU A 189 -0.43 -11.14 2.92
C GLU A 189 -0.43 -10.42 1.56
N VAL A 190 -0.85 -11.11 0.49
CA VAL A 190 -0.93 -10.56 -0.87
C VAL A 190 -2.36 -10.31 -1.31
N THR A 191 -3.30 -11.14 -0.91
CA THR A 191 -4.68 -11.09 -1.42
C THR A 191 -5.64 -10.35 -0.50
N ARG A 192 -5.36 -10.29 0.81
CA ARG A 192 -6.21 -9.63 1.81
C ARG A 192 -5.77 -8.19 2.03
N VAL A 193 -6.38 -7.28 1.29
CA VAL A 193 -6.09 -5.84 1.34
C VAL A 193 -6.95 -5.08 2.35
N PRO A 194 -6.49 -3.93 2.88
CA PRO A 194 -7.35 -3.05 3.64
C PRO A 194 -8.49 -2.54 2.76
N LEU A 195 -9.70 -2.46 3.32
CA LEU A 195 -10.84 -1.79 2.71
C LEU A 195 -11.58 -0.99 3.77
N VAL A 196 -11.54 0.34 3.63
CA VAL A 196 -12.26 1.28 4.50
C VAL A 196 -13.19 2.11 3.62
N ILE A 197 -14.48 2.08 3.93
CA ILE A 197 -15.49 2.88 3.23
C ILE A 197 -16.16 3.79 4.25
N SER A 198 -16.09 5.10 3.99
CA SER A 198 -16.79 6.13 4.76
C SER A 198 -17.75 6.85 3.84
N MET A 199 -19.04 6.87 4.18
CA MET A 199 -20.06 7.51 3.35
C MET A 199 -21.07 8.23 4.24
N PRO A 200 -21.64 9.38 3.79
CA PRO A 200 -22.68 10.08 4.53
C PRO A 200 -23.85 9.18 4.88
N GLY A 201 -24.36 9.28 6.12
CA GLY A 201 -25.51 8.52 6.59
C GLY A 201 -25.22 7.07 7.00
N LEU A 202 -23.96 6.63 7.01
CA LEU A 202 -23.57 5.33 7.58
C LEU A 202 -23.01 5.47 8.99
N ASN A 203 -23.27 4.48 9.83
CA ASN A 203 -22.68 4.38 11.15
C ASN A 203 -21.29 3.72 11.07
N PRO A 204 -20.33 4.09 11.93
CA PRO A 204 -19.08 3.35 12.09
C PRO A 204 -19.35 1.89 12.44
N GLY A 205 -18.59 0.98 11.83
CA GLY A 205 -18.74 -0.46 12.05
C GLY A 205 -17.56 -1.25 11.47
N ARG A 206 -17.51 -2.53 11.81
CA ARG A 206 -16.55 -3.49 11.26
C ARG A 206 -17.29 -4.75 10.87
N SER A 207 -17.09 -5.20 9.64
CA SER A 207 -17.62 -6.47 9.16
C SER A 207 -16.48 -7.47 8.95
N SER A 208 -16.77 -8.74 9.19
CA SER A 208 -15.90 -9.88 8.83
C SER A 208 -16.39 -10.60 7.57
N SER A 209 -17.40 -10.07 6.90
CA SER A 209 -17.94 -10.63 5.67
C SER A 209 -16.91 -10.64 4.54
N LEU A 210 -16.91 -11.72 3.76
CA LEU A 210 -16.06 -11.83 2.58
C LEU A 210 -16.56 -10.88 1.48
N VAL A 211 -15.64 -10.12 0.92
CA VAL A 211 -15.89 -9.12 -0.13
C VAL A 211 -14.74 -9.15 -1.13
N GLU A 212 -14.98 -8.66 -2.34
CA GLU A 212 -13.99 -8.58 -3.40
C GLU A 212 -13.87 -7.14 -3.93
N LEU A 213 -12.72 -6.76 -4.48
CA LEU A 213 -12.53 -5.40 -5.02
C LEU A 213 -13.48 -5.08 -6.19
N VAL A 214 -13.95 -6.10 -6.92
CA VAL A 214 -14.96 -5.93 -7.98
C VAL A 214 -16.33 -5.48 -7.46
N ASP A 215 -16.58 -5.62 -6.15
CA ASP A 215 -17.80 -5.18 -5.49
C ASP A 215 -17.86 -3.64 -5.37
N LEU A 216 -16.72 -2.94 -5.49
CA LEU A 216 -16.66 -1.48 -5.37
C LEU A 216 -17.43 -0.76 -6.47
N PHE A 217 -17.37 -1.25 -7.72
CA PHE A 217 -18.06 -0.60 -8.84
C PHE A 217 -19.59 -0.57 -8.63
N PRO A 218 -20.30 -1.70 -8.44
CA PRO A 218 -21.75 -1.66 -8.21
C PRO A 218 -22.11 -0.93 -6.91
N THR A 219 -21.25 -0.96 -5.88
CA THR A 219 -21.45 -0.20 -4.64
C THR A 219 -21.48 1.30 -4.89
N LEU A 220 -20.47 1.83 -5.60
CA LEU A 220 -20.34 3.25 -5.87
C LEU A 220 -21.36 3.75 -6.89
N SER A 221 -21.71 2.94 -7.90
CA SER A 221 -22.83 3.26 -8.81
C SER A 221 -24.14 3.42 -8.04
N ALA A 222 -24.47 2.45 -7.17
CA ALA A 222 -25.68 2.52 -6.37
C ALA A 222 -25.68 3.72 -5.40
N ALA A 223 -24.54 3.99 -4.74
CA ALA A 223 -24.39 5.14 -3.86
C ALA A 223 -24.55 6.49 -4.59
N ALA A 224 -24.15 6.55 -5.86
CA ALA A 224 -24.33 7.73 -6.71
C ALA A 224 -25.73 7.84 -7.33
N GLY A 225 -26.63 6.89 -7.07
CA GLY A 225 -27.96 6.81 -7.69
C GLY A 225 -27.92 6.46 -9.18
N LEU A 226 -26.84 5.81 -9.63
CA LEU A 226 -26.66 5.36 -11.02
C LEU A 226 -27.03 3.89 -11.17
N GLN A 227 -27.58 3.53 -12.32
CA GLN A 227 -27.80 2.14 -12.68
C GLN A 227 -26.49 1.50 -13.14
N ALA A 228 -26.06 0.44 -12.44
CA ALA A 228 -24.91 -0.35 -12.85
C ALA A 228 -25.29 -1.29 -14.03
N PRO A 229 -24.34 -1.68 -14.90
CA PRO A 229 -24.55 -2.72 -15.90
C PRO A 229 -25.03 -4.04 -15.27
N GLY A 230 -25.82 -4.81 -16.01
CA GLY A 230 -26.41 -6.06 -15.52
C GLY A 230 -25.46 -7.27 -15.51
N ASP A 231 -24.31 -7.15 -16.17
CA ASP A 231 -23.32 -8.20 -16.41
C ASP A 231 -22.10 -8.11 -15.45
N LEU A 232 -22.25 -7.43 -14.32
CA LEU A 232 -21.21 -7.32 -13.32
C LEU A 232 -21.08 -8.59 -12.47
N HIS A 233 -19.84 -9.03 -12.23
CA HIS A 233 -19.54 -10.10 -11.26
C HIS A 233 -19.53 -9.61 -9.80
N GLY A 234 -19.40 -8.30 -9.59
CA GLY A 234 -19.43 -7.68 -8.27
C GLY A 234 -20.84 -7.59 -7.70
N THR A 235 -20.96 -7.63 -6.37
CA THR A 235 -22.22 -7.40 -5.64
C THR A 235 -22.08 -6.13 -4.81
N SER A 236 -23.13 -5.30 -4.75
CA SER A 236 -23.08 -4.07 -3.96
C SER A 236 -22.87 -4.36 -2.47
N LEU A 237 -21.94 -3.66 -1.84
CA LEU A 237 -21.61 -3.74 -0.42
C LEU A 237 -22.55 -2.90 0.45
N LEU A 238 -23.49 -2.14 -0.13
CA LEU A 238 -24.42 -1.29 0.62
C LEU A 238 -25.20 -2.05 1.74
N PRO A 239 -25.62 -3.32 1.58
CA PRO A 239 -26.21 -4.08 2.68
C PRO A 239 -25.26 -4.26 3.86
N ILE A 240 -24.01 -4.65 3.61
CA ILE A 240 -22.96 -4.82 4.64
C ILE A 240 -22.61 -3.49 5.30
N LEU A 241 -22.61 -2.40 4.53
CA LEU A 241 -22.33 -1.06 5.03
C LEU A 241 -23.45 -0.53 5.95
N LYS A 242 -24.69 -0.98 5.77
CA LYS A 242 -25.84 -0.62 6.64
C LYS A 242 -25.96 -1.54 7.85
N ASP A 243 -25.66 -2.81 7.67
CA ASP A 243 -25.63 -3.82 8.72
C ASP A 243 -24.31 -4.61 8.62
N PRO A 244 -23.30 -4.31 9.46
CA PRO A 244 -22.03 -5.02 9.45
C PRO A 244 -22.12 -6.53 9.69
N GLY A 245 -23.24 -7.01 10.24
CA GLY A 245 -23.54 -8.44 10.42
C GLY A 245 -24.17 -9.10 9.19
N ALA A 246 -24.55 -8.34 8.17
CA ALA A 246 -25.08 -8.89 6.93
C ALA A 246 -24.03 -9.78 6.24
N ARG A 247 -24.50 -10.91 5.72
CA ARG A 247 -23.64 -11.88 5.04
C ARG A 247 -23.04 -11.29 3.77
N GLY A 248 -21.73 -11.43 3.62
CA GLY A 248 -21.03 -11.19 2.34
C GLY A 248 -21.14 -12.36 1.38
N LYS A 249 -20.16 -12.48 0.49
CA LYS A 249 -20.03 -13.62 -0.42
C LYS A 249 -19.72 -14.92 0.35
#